data_AF-A0A2Z5JPT9-F1
#
_entry.id   AF-A0A2Z5JPT9-F1
#
_cell.length_a   1.000
_cell.length_b   1.000
_cell.length_c   1.000
_cell.angle_alpha   90.00
_cell.angle_beta   90.00
_cell.angle_gamma   90.00
#
_symmetry.space_group_name_H-M   'P 1'
#
loop_
_entity.id
_entity.type
_entity.pdbx_description
1 polymer ?
#
loop_
_entity_poly.entity_id
_entity_poly.type
_entity_poly.pdbx_seq_one_letter_code
_entity_poly.pdbx_strand_id
1 'polypeptide(L)'
;MEGRLRQIVFDARTPLGPVRRPRVFAEVGAAGLATRALDLAAAAVAKALGLGLPAAVLVLVLMSIEVSDIMPTLPGQLGTFEAAVLGATAGVLSQAEGVAFALFFHAQQVLPQIPLGMMAMAGNSFLRDRSKRNST
;
A
#
# COMPACT_ATOMS: atom_id res chain seq x y z
N MET A 1 -19.35 2.37 34.74
CA MET A 1 -19.34 2.52 33.26
C MET A 1 -18.46 3.68 32.77
N GLU A 2 -18.12 4.68 33.58
CA GLU A 2 -17.27 5.83 33.17
C GLU A 2 -15.80 5.53 32.83
N GLY A 3 -15.20 4.52 33.46
CA GLY A 3 -13.79 4.16 33.17
C GLY A 3 -13.56 3.68 31.74
N ARG A 4 -14.53 2.95 31.17
CA ARG A 4 -14.43 2.37 29.81
C ARG A 4 -14.57 3.44 28.72
N LEU A 5 -15.40 4.47 28.94
CA LEU A 5 -15.55 5.62 28.03
C LEU A 5 -14.30 6.51 28.01
N ARG A 6 -13.68 6.75 29.18
CA ARG A 6 -12.40 7.50 29.22
C ARG A 6 -11.29 6.75 28.50
N GLN A 7 -11.24 5.44 28.60
CA GLN A 7 -10.21 4.62 27.95
C GLN A 7 -10.38 4.58 26.43
N ILE A 8 -11.60 4.47 25.90
CA ILE A 8 -11.89 4.56 24.46
C ILE A 8 -11.54 5.95 23.90
N VAL A 9 -11.87 7.02 24.64
CA VAL A 9 -11.52 8.40 24.24
C VAL A 9 -10.02 8.64 24.30
N PHE A 10 -9.30 8.01 25.24
CA PHE A 10 -7.85 8.08 25.34
C PHE A 10 -7.19 7.30 24.19
N ASP A 11 -7.64 6.06 23.92
CA ASP A 11 -7.19 5.24 22.81
C ASP A 11 -7.45 5.88 21.44
N ALA A 12 -8.55 6.62 21.28
CA ALA A 12 -8.85 7.37 20.06
C ALA A 12 -8.03 8.68 19.92
N ARG A 13 -7.49 9.23 21.02
CA ARG A 13 -6.62 10.44 20.99
C ARG A 13 -5.16 10.11 20.67
N THR A 14 -4.72 8.90 20.97
CA THR A 14 -3.37 8.39 20.67
C THR A 14 -3.02 8.35 19.17
N PRO A 15 -3.89 7.89 18.24
CA PRO A 15 -3.57 7.83 16.80
C PRO A 15 -3.44 9.19 16.13
N LEU A 16 -3.98 10.27 16.73
CA LEU A 16 -3.83 11.64 16.23
C LEU A 16 -2.56 12.34 16.75
N GLY A 17 -1.78 11.69 17.62
CA GLY A 17 -0.52 12.20 18.14
C GLY A 17 0.47 12.69 17.06
N PRO A 18 0.64 11.96 15.93
CA PRO A 18 1.50 12.39 14.82
C PRO A 18 1.01 13.66 14.12
N VAL A 19 -0.31 13.89 14.03
CA VAL A 19 -0.91 15.06 13.35
C VAL A 19 -0.55 16.37 14.07
N ARG A 20 -0.27 16.31 15.38
CA ARG A 20 0.16 17.46 16.18
C ARG A 20 1.64 17.83 16.01
N ARG A 21 2.41 17.00 15.32
CA ARG A 21 3.83 17.23 15.03
C ARG A 21 3.98 17.46 13.52
N PRO A 22 4.01 18.73 13.05
CA PRO A 22 3.93 19.05 11.63
C PRO A 22 5.03 18.39 10.80
N ARG A 23 6.22 18.19 11.39
CA ARG A 23 7.33 17.47 10.76
C ARG A 23 7.02 15.99 10.54
N VAL A 24 6.50 15.29 11.55
CA VAL A 24 6.14 13.86 11.44
C VAL A 24 4.97 13.68 10.47
N PHE A 25 3.98 14.59 10.54
CA PHE A 25 2.87 14.61 9.59
C PHE A 25 3.36 14.81 8.15
N ALA A 26 4.29 15.74 7.91
CA ALA A 26 4.86 15.96 6.59
C ALA A 26 5.71 14.78 6.11
N GLU A 27 6.54 14.18 6.97
CA GLU A 27 7.35 12.99 6.65
C GLU A 27 6.47 11.80 6.27
N VAL A 28 5.41 11.53 7.03
CA VAL A 28 4.44 10.45 6.74
C VAL A 28 3.61 10.78 5.49
N GLY A 29 3.18 12.02 5.33
CA GLY A 29 2.45 12.46 4.14
C GLY A 29 3.29 12.36 2.86
N ALA A 30 4.57 12.75 2.93
CA ALA A 30 5.51 12.62 1.82
C ALA A 30 5.79 11.14 1.50
N ALA A 31 5.95 10.28 2.51
CA ALA A 31 6.08 8.84 2.30
C ALA A 31 4.82 8.27 1.64
N GLY A 32 3.62 8.67 2.09
CA GLY A 32 2.36 8.28 1.47
C GLY A 32 2.25 8.72 0.01
N LEU A 33 2.60 9.97 -0.31
CA LEU A 33 2.65 10.48 -1.68
C LEU A 33 3.66 9.73 -2.55
N ALA A 34 4.83 9.41 -2.01
CA ALA A 34 5.84 8.61 -2.72
C ALA A 34 5.31 7.20 -3.02
N THR A 35 4.59 6.57 -2.09
CA THR A 35 3.91 5.30 -2.33
C THR A 35 2.84 5.43 -3.43
N ARG A 36 2.04 6.51 -3.43
CA ARG A 36 1.05 6.77 -4.49
C ARG A 36 1.67 7.10 -5.85
N ALA A 37 2.91 7.61 -5.88
CA ALA A 37 3.63 7.77 -7.13
C ALA A 37 3.98 6.42 -7.79
N LEU A 38 4.06 5.32 -7.03
CA LEU A 38 4.17 3.97 -7.62
C LEU A 38 2.92 3.56 -8.36
N ASP A 39 1.76 4.18 -8.13
CA ASP A 39 0.54 3.86 -8.89
C ASP A 39 0.64 4.34 -10.34
N LEU A 40 1.49 5.35 -10.62
CA LEU A 40 1.86 5.71 -11.99
C LEU A 40 2.66 4.60 -12.71
N ALA A 41 3.18 3.61 -11.97
CA ALA A 41 3.78 2.43 -12.56
C ALA A 41 2.76 1.57 -13.32
N ALA A 42 1.45 1.76 -13.14
CA ALA A 42 0.43 1.09 -13.94
C ALA A 42 0.67 1.31 -15.44
N ALA A 43 0.98 2.55 -15.84
CA ALA A 43 1.31 2.88 -17.23
C ALA A 43 2.61 2.23 -17.69
N ALA A 44 3.62 2.15 -16.81
CA ALA A 44 4.90 1.52 -17.10
C ALA A 44 4.76 0.00 -17.28
N VAL A 45 3.99 -0.67 -16.40
CA VAL A 45 3.70 -2.10 -16.48
C VAL A 45 2.88 -2.41 -17.74
N ALA A 46 1.84 -1.63 -18.03
CA ALA A 46 1.05 -1.78 -19.26
C ALA A 46 1.96 -1.68 -20.50
N LYS A 47 2.81 -0.65 -20.56
CA LYS A 47 3.78 -0.46 -21.64
C LYS A 47 4.79 -1.61 -21.73
N ALA A 48 5.31 -2.09 -20.60
CA ALA A 48 6.27 -3.20 -20.57
C ALA A 48 5.68 -4.51 -21.09
N LEU A 49 4.37 -4.73 -20.88
CA LEU A 49 3.62 -5.86 -21.42
C LEU A 49 3.13 -5.62 -22.86
N GLY A 50 3.43 -4.47 -23.47
CA GLY A 50 2.97 -4.12 -24.82
C GLY A 50 1.49 -3.75 -24.90
N LEU A 51 0.85 -3.45 -23.78
CA LEU A 51 -0.58 -3.13 -23.69
C LEU A 51 -0.82 -1.64 -24.01
N GLY A 52 -1.55 -1.38 -25.09
CA GLY A 52 -1.96 -0.05 -25.51
C GLY A 52 -3.16 0.49 -24.71
N LEU A 53 -3.07 0.52 -23.38
CA LEU A 53 -4.18 0.95 -22.54
C LEU A 53 -4.41 2.47 -22.60
N PRO A 54 -5.64 2.92 -22.88
CA PRO A 54 -6.00 4.34 -22.77
C PRO A 54 -5.82 4.83 -21.33
N ALA A 55 -5.47 6.11 -21.18
CA ALA A 55 -5.32 6.74 -19.86
C ALA A 55 -6.59 6.61 -18.99
N ALA A 56 -7.78 6.69 -19.60
CA ALA A 56 -9.05 6.50 -18.89
C ALA A 56 -9.17 5.11 -18.25
N VAL A 57 -8.70 4.06 -18.94
CA VAL A 57 -8.72 2.68 -18.41
C VAL A 57 -7.73 2.55 -17.26
N LEU A 58 -6.54 3.15 -17.37
CA LEU A 58 -5.57 3.18 -16.27
C LEU A 58 -6.14 3.90 -15.04
N VAL A 59 -6.83 5.03 -15.21
CA VAL A 59 -7.51 5.74 -14.11
C VAL A 59 -8.58 4.86 -13.47
N LEU A 60 -9.38 4.16 -14.28
CA LEU A 60 -10.39 3.21 -13.77
C LEU A 60 -9.74 2.09 -12.96
N VAL A 61 -8.64 1.51 -13.45
CA VAL A 61 -7.87 0.49 -12.74
C VAL A 61 -7.43 1.01 -11.36
N LEU A 62 -6.83 2.20 -11.31
CA LEU A 62 -6.38 2.79 -10.05
C LEU A 62 -7.54 3.04 -9.09
N MET A 63 -8.66 3.59 -9.56
CA MET A 63 -9.86 3.79 -8.74
C MET A 63 -10.45 2.48 -8.22
N SER A 64 -10.50 1.44 -9.05
CA SER A 64 -10.99 0.12 -8.64
C SER A 64 -10.09 -0.52 -7.57
N ILE A 65 -8.78 -0.31 -7.65
CA ILE A 65 -7.84 -0.78 -6.62
C ILE A 65 -8.06 -0.05 -5.30
N GLU A 66 -8.18 1.28 -5.28
CA GLU A 66 -8.44 2.02 -4.03
C GLU A 66 -9.73 1.54 -3.34
N VAL A 67 -10.76 1.19 -4.10
CA VAL A 67 -11.98 0.58 -3.54
C VAL A 67 -11.70 -0.81 -2.98
N SER A 68 -10.88 -1.62 -3.67
CA SER A 68 -10.42 -2.93 -3.19
C SER A 68 -9.59 -2.82 -1.90
N ASP A 69 -8.79 -1.76 -1.74
CA ASP A 69 -7.95 -1.51 -0.56
C ASP A 69 -8.73 -1.27 0.72
N ILE A 70 -9.99 -0.83 0.61
CA ILE A 70 -10.87 -0.59 1.75
C ILE A 70 -11.58 -1.89 2.18
N MET A 71 -11.63 -2.90 1.31
CA MET A 71 -12.32 -4.15 1.61
C MET A 71 -11.53 -4.97 2.66
N PRO A 72 -12.21 -5.76 3.51
CA PRO A 72 -11.55 -6.75 4.33
C PRO A 72 -11.11 -7.94 3.45
N THR A 73 -9.82 -8.02 3.13
CA THR A 73 -9.28 -8.99 2.16
C THR A 73 -8.26 -9.94 2.78
N LEU A 74 -7.77 -10.89 1.96
CA LEU A 74 -6.64 -11.73 2.31
C LEU A 74 -5.36 -10.90 2.54
N PRO A 75 -4.36 -11.44 3.28
CA PRO A 75 -3.06 -10.82 3.42
C PRO A 75 -2.46 -10.48 2.04
N GLY A 76 -1.97 -9.25 1.90
CA GLY A 76 -1.44 -8.75 0.64
C GLY A 76 -2.48 -8.65 -0.48
N GLN A 77 -3.77 -8.57 -0.15
CA GLN A 77 -4.87 -8.25 -1.10
C GLN A 77 -5.00 -9.19 -2.29
N LEU A 78 -4.51 -10.42 -2.14
CA LEU A 78 -4.62 -11.45 -3.16
C LEU A 78 -6.08 -11.74 -3.49
N GLY A 79 -6.40 -11.75 -4.78
CA GLY A 79 -7.71 -12.01 -5.33
C GLY A 79 -8.52 -10.75 -5.59
N THR A 80 -8.66 -9.86 -4.60
CA THR A 80 -9.45 -8.63 -4.75
C THR A 80 -8.75 -7.60 -5.61
N PHE A 81 -7.43 -7.49 -5.50
CA PHE A 81 -6.62 -6.64 -6.38
C PHE A 81 -6.77 -7.08 -7.84
N GLU A 82 -6.56 -8.36 -8.12
CA GLU A 82 -6.65 -8.89 -9.48
C GLU A 82 -8.08 -8.78 -10.03
N ALA A 83 -9.09 -9.04 -9.20
CA ALA A 83 -10.49 -8.87 -9.59
C ALA A 83 -10.82 -7.41 -9.93
N ALA A 84 -10.30 -6.44 -9.18
CA ALA A 84 -10.47 -5.02 -9.45
C ALA A 84 -9.84 -4.62 -10.80
N VAL A 85 -8.61 -5.06 -11.08
CA VAL A 85 -7.93 -4.81 -12.36
C VAL A 85 -8.67 -5.47 -13.53
N LEU A 86 -9.08 -6.73 -13.37
CA LEU A 86 -9.80 -7.48 -14.40
C LEU A 86 -11.17 -6.85 -14.70
N GLY A 87 -11.87 -6.36 -13.66
CA GLY A 87 -13.13 -5.64 -13.82
C GLY A 87 -12.95 -4.33 -14.57
N ALA A 88 -11.92 -3.55 -14.22
CA ALA A 88 -11.65 -2.26 -14.85
C ALA A 88 -11.12 -2.37 -16.29
N THR A 89 -10.51 -3.50 -16.66
CA THR A 89 -9.99 -3.76 -18.01
C THR A 89 -10.91 -4.64 -18.86
N ALA A 90 -12.06 -5.05 -18.33
CA ALA A 90 -13.04 -5.86 -19.04
C ALA A 90 -13.50 -5.17 -20.33
N GLY A 91 -13.44 -5.90 -21.45
CA GLY A 91 -13.80 -5.38 -22.77
C GLY A 91 -12.72 -4.56 -23.46
N VAL A 92 -11.59 -4.31 -22.80
CA VAL A 92 -10.40 -3.64 -23.39
C VAL A 92 -9.27 -4.64 -23.59
N LEU A 93 -9.05 -5.52 -22.62
CA LEU A 93 -8.03 -6.57 -22.69
C LEU A 93 -8.66 -7.95 -22.83
N SER A 94 -7.94 -8.87 -23.47
CA SER A 94 -8.25 -10.29 -23.33
C SER A 94 -8.05 -10.74 -21.89
N GLN A 95 -8.68 -11.86 -21.50
CA GLN A 95 -8.54 -12.39 -20.15
C GLN A 95 -7.07 -12.68 -19.78
N ALA A 96 -6.29 -13.21 -20.74
CA ALA A 96 -4.88 -13.51 -20.51
C ALA A 96 -4.04 -12.23 -20.28
N GLU A 97 -4.27 -11.19 -21.09
CA GLU A 97 -3.60 -9.89 -20.93
C GLU A 97 -4.00 -9.20 -19.62
N GLY A 98 -5.28 -9.24 -19.27
CA GLY A 98 -5.79 -8.68 -18.02
C GLY A 98 -5.17 -9.36 -16.79
N VAL A 99 -5.05 -10.70 -16.80
CA VAL A 99 -4.40 -11.45 -15.72
C VAL A 99 -2.91 -11.13 -15.66
N ALA A 100 -2.21 -11.10 -16.80
CA ALA A 100 -0.80 -10.74 -16.84
C ALA A 100 -0.57 -9.33 -16.30
N PHE A 101 -1.39 -8.36 -16.74
CA PHE A 101 -1.33 -6.99 -16.26
C PHE A 101 -1.57 -6.91 -14.75
N ALA A 102 -2.63 -7.55 -14.26
CA ALA A 102 -2.97 -7.57 -12.84
C ALA A 102 -1.83 -8.16 -11.99
N LEU A 103 -1.24 -9.28 -12.40
CA LEU A 103 -0.17 -9.94 -11.65
C LEU A 103 1.13 -9.12 -11.61
N PHE A 104 1.56 -8.59 -12.76
CA PHE A 104 2.75 -7.73 -12.79
C PHE A 104 2.51 -6.43 -12.04
N PHE A 105 1.30 -5.88 -12.13
CA PHE A 105 0.93 -4.65 -11.43
C PHE A 105 0.83 -4.88 -9.91
N HIS A 106 0.36 -6.04 -9.48
CA HIS A 106 0.34 -6.38 -8.06
C HIS A 106 1.77 -6.62 -7.55
N ALA A 107 2.58 -7.33 -8.33
CA ALA A 107 3.97 -7.64 -7.98
C ALA A 107 4.80 -6.36 -7.79
N GLN A 108 4.67 -5.33 -8.63
CA GLN A 108 5.43 -4.09 -8.41
C GLN A 108 4.96 -3.32 -7.17
N GLN A 109 3.70 -3.45 -6.73
CA GLN A 109 3.28 -2.81 -5.47
C GLN A 109 3.87 -3.53 -4.26
N VAL A 110 3.87 -4.87 -4.28
CA VAL A 110 4.21 -5.69 -3.10
C VAL A 110 5.73 -5.94 -2.99
N LEU A 111 6.41 -6.27 -4.09
CA LEU A 111 7.81 -6.69 -4.05
C LEU A 111 8.77 -5.66 -3.44
N PRO A 112 8.65 -4.34 -3.70
CA PRO A 112 9.53 -3.35 -3.07
C PRO A 112 9.32 -3.23 -1.56
N GLN A 113 8.13 -3.54 -1.06
CA GLN A 113 7.79 -3.40 0.36
C GLN A 113 8.44 -4.51 1.21
N ILE A 114 8.62 -5.71 0.65
CA ILE A 114 9.25 -6.85 1.34
C ILE A 114 10.66 -6.52 1.85
N PRO A 115 11.64 -6.12 1.00
CA PRO A 115 12.98 -5.80 1.47
C PRO A 115 13.01 -4.59 2.39
N LEU A 116 12.17 -3.57 2.15
CA LEU A 116 12.06 -2.41 3.04
C LEU A 116 11.58 -2.80 4.44
N GLY A 117 10.57 -3.68 4.53
CA GLY A 117 10.10 -4.24 5.80
C GLY A 117 11.18 -5.06 6.50
N MET A 118 11.92 -5.89 5.76
CA MET A 118 13.04 -6.66 6.31
C MET A 118 14.15 -5.76 6.87
N MET A 119 14.54 -4.70 6.13
CA MET A 119 15.55 -3.74 6.58
C MET A 119 15.11 -3.00 7.83
N ALA A 120 13.83 -2.58 7.90
CA ALA A 120 13.28 -1.92 9.08
C ALA A 120 13.32 -2.83 10.31
N MET A 121 12.94 -4.11 10.17
CA MET A 121 13.00 -5.08 11.27
C MET A 121 14.43 -5.35 11.73
N ALA A 122 15.36 -5.53 10.79
CA ALA A 122 16.78 -5.75 11.08
C ALA A 122 17.45 -4.55 11.75
N GLY A 123 17.13 -3.32 11.33
CA GLY A 123 17.63 -2.11 11.98
C GLY A 123 17.13 -1.97 13.42
N ASN A 124 15.86 -2.30 13.66
CA ASN A 124 15.25 -2.16 14.97
C ASN A 124 15.73 -3.24 15.97
N SER A 125 15.99 -4.46 15.51
CA SER A 125 16.60 -5.51 16.34
C SER A 125 18.03 -5.14 16.75
N PHE A 126 18.81 -4.56 15.84
CA PHE A 126 20.17 -4.12 16.09
C PHE A 126 20.24 -2.98 17.13
N LEU A 127 19.35 -1.99 17.03
CA LEU A 127 19.25 -0.90 18.00
C LEU A 127 18.82 -1.41 19.39
N ARG A 128 17.89 -2.36 19.45
CA ARG A 128 17.42 -2.95 20.71
C ARG A 128 18.51 -3.72 21.44
N ASP A 129 19.32 -4.50 20.72
CA ASP A 129 20.42 -5.26 21.32
C ASP A 129 21.56 -4.36 21.81
N ARG A 130 21.83 -3.25 21.12
CA ARG A 130 22.84 -2.27 21.55
C ARG A 130 22.43 -1.57 22.85
N SER A 131 21.15 -1.24 23.00
CA SER A 131 20.61 -0.67 24.25
C SER A 131 20.75 -1.61 25.45
N LYS A 132 20.51 -2.91 25.26
CA LYS A 132 20.67 -3.91 26.33
C LYS A 132 22.12 -4.05 26.78
N ARG A 133 23.07 -3.99 25.85
CA ARG A 133 24.50 -4.15 26.13
C ARG A 133 25.12 -2.96 26.87
N ASN A 134 24.57 -1.76 26.72
CA ASN A 134 25.03 -0.56 27.43
C ASN A 134 24.40 -0.38 28.83
N SER A 135 23.51 -1.30 29.24
CA SER A 135 22.80 -1.27 30.52
C SER A 135 23.37 -2.27 31.55
N THR A 136 24.44 -2.97 31.18
CA THR A 136 25.19 -3.95 31.97
C THR A 136 26.63 -3.52 32.09
#